data_AF-A0A172WKF9-F1
#
_entry.id   AF-A0A172WKF9-F1
#
_cell.length_a   1.000
_cell.length_b   1.000
_cell.length_c   1.000
_cell.angle_alpha   90.00
_cell.angle_beta   90.00
_cell.angle_gamma   90.00
#
_symmetry.space_group_name_H-M   'P 1'
#
loop_
_entity.id
_entity.type
_entity.pdbx_description
1 polymer ?
#
loop_
_entity_poly.entity_id
_entity_poly.type
_entity_poly.pdbx_seq_one_letter_code
_entity_poly.pdbx_strand_id
1 'polypeptide(L)'
;MGFEQLAELRDRLRAEKVQEKTAGTKQRTPKPSPQKTPREQDPAVEAIWRLQKHFPLAFPVNPAPKVPLKEGILQDAEQHLELLGITSEQLKQGIATWCQGTRYWACMTENAPRLDLGGQAVGVVTASQALHAKLQAKRQRGQARRKQAKPKERMQSKAADTAGE
;
A
#
# COMPACT_ATOMS: atom_id res chain seq x y z
N MET A 1 49.94 13.00 24.87
CA MET A 1 48.86 13.93 24.49
C MET A 1 48.48 13.68 23.02
N GLY A 2 47.63 12.67 22.74
CA GLY A 2 47.41 12.17 21.37
C GLY A 2 45.96 11.94 20.96
N PHE A 3 44.98 12.45 21.73
CA PHE A 3 43.55 12.27 21.44
C PHE A 3 42.84 13.55 21.01
N GLU A 4 43.51 14.72 21.05
CA GLU A 4 42.92 16.00 20.62
C GLU A 4 42.85 16.14 19.09
N GLN A 5 43.83 15.58 18.35
CA GLN A 5 43.83 15.65 16.87
C GLN A 5 42.66 14.90 16.22
N LEU A 6 42.11 13.86 16.88
CA LEU A 6 40.95 13.11 16.39
C LEU A 6 39.63 13.87 16.54
N ALA A 7 39.53 14.77 17.53
CA ALA A 7 38.34 15.59 17.74
C ALA A 7 38.25 16.70 16.67
N GLU A 8 39.37 17.36 16.34
CA GLU A 8 39.44 18.37 15.29
C GLU A 8 39.13 17.78 13.89
N LEU A 9 39.62 16.57 13.60
CA LEU A 9 39.38 15.93 12.30
C LEU A 9 37.89 15.61 12.08
N ARG A 10 37.19 15.20 13.14
CA ARG A 10 35.75 14.92 13.11
C ARG A 10 34.93 16.19 12.92
N ASP A 11 35.35 17.31 13.51
CA ASP A 11 34.65 18.59 13.36
C ASP A 11 34.78 19.14 11.94
N ARG A 12 35.97 19.00 11.33
CA ARG A 12 36.22 19.32 9.91
C ARG A 12 35.33 18.53 8.96
N LEU A 13 35.21 17.21 9.19
CA LEU A 13 34.31 16.35 8.40
C LEU A 13 32.82 16.71 8.57
N ARG A 14 32.42 17.25 9.73
CA ARG A 14 31.04 17.72 9.94
C ARG A 14 30.80 19.07 9.25
N ALA A 15 31.80 19.96 9.22
CA ALA A 15 31.70 21.25 8.54
C ALA A 15 31.62 21.12 7.00
N GLU A 16 32.38 20.19 6.39
CA GLU A 16 32.28 19.92 4.94
C GLU A 16 30.92 19.31 4.57
N LYS A 17 30.39 18.39 5.39
CA LYS A 17 29.10 17.73 5.12
C LYS A 17 27.87 18.66 5.23
N VAL A 18 28.04 19.84 5.85
CA VAL A 18 26.99 20.86 5.96
C VAL A 18 27.00 21.80 4.75
N GLN A 19 28.16 22.09 4.16
CA GLN A 19 28.25 22.96 2.98
C GLN A 19 27.80 22.29 1.68
N GLU A 20 27.85 20.95 1.58
CA GLU A 20 27.27 20.22 0.45
C GLU A 20 25.72 20.20 0.46
N LYS A 21 25.08 20.68 1.52
CA LYS A 21 23.61 20.70 1.66
C LYS A 21 22.94 22.06 1.50
N THR A 22 23.68 23.14 1.25
CA THR A 22 23.11 24.50 1.14
C THR A 22 23.31 25.20 -0.20
N ALA A 23 23.84 24.52 -1.22
CA ALA A 23 23.95 25.04 -2.59
C ALA A 23 23.13 24.20 -3.59
N GLY A 24 21.82 24.15 -3.39
CA GLY A 24 20.92 23.32 -4.20
C GLY A 24 19.46 23.80 -4.26
N THR A 25 19.20 25.10 -4.13
CA THR A 25 17.89 25.67 -4.49
C THR A 25 17.75 25.69 -6.01
N LYS A 26 17.32 24.56 -6.57
CA LYS A 26 16.43 24.54 -7.74
C LYS A 26 15.29 23.61 -7.38
N GLN A 27 14.15 24.22 -7.07
CA GLN A 27 12.84 23.56 -7.05
C GLN A 27 12.72 22.73 -8.34
N ARG A 28 12.96 21.43 -8.22
CA ARG A 28 12.40 20.47 -9.16
C ARG A 28 10.94 20.41 -8.80
N THR A 29 10.14 21.21 -9.49
CA THR A 29 8.71 20.93 -9.63
C THR A 29 8.57 19.43 -9.89
N PRO A 30 7.79 18.68 -9.10
CA PRO A 30 7.47 17.33 -9.48
C PRO A 30 6.77 17.45 -10.83
N LYS A 31 7.44 17.00 -11.90
CA LYS A 31 6.80 16.75 -13.18
C LYS A 31 5.51 15.99 -12.85
N PRO A 32 4.32 16.45 -13.29
CA PRO A 32 3.14 15.63 -13.18
C PRO A 32 3.49 14.32 -13.87
N SER A 33 3.54 13.24 -13.09
CA SER A 33 3.66 11.90 -13.65
C SER A 33 2.56 11.79 -14.70
N PRO A 34 2.80 11.22 -15.89
CA PRO A 34 1.78 11.12 -16.92
C PRO A 34 0.56 10.52 -16.25
N GLN A 35 -0.47 11.35 -16.13
CA GLN A 35 -1.76 10.92 -15.64
C GLN A 35 -2.07 9.72 -16.51
N LYS A 36 -2.02 8.53 -15.90
CA LYS A 36 -2.71 7.40 -16.47
C LYS A 36 -4.05 7.99 -16.87
N THR A 37 -4.37 7.84 -18.15
CA THR A 37 -5.71 7.97 -18.70
C THR A 37 -6.75 7.65 -17.63
N PRO A 38 -7.95 8.25 -17.62
CA PRO A 38 -9.06 7.76 -16.82
C PRO A 38 -9.21 6.27 -17.15
N ARG A 39 -8.49 5.44 -16.40
CA ARG A 39 -8.60 4.00 -16.43
C ARG A 39 -9.97 3.90 -15.88
N GLU A 40 -10.90 3.59 -16.77
CA GLU A 40 -12.11 2.86 -16.48
C GLU A 40 -11.84 2.12 -15.16
N GLN A 41 -12.30 2.75 -14.08
CA GLN A 41 -11.79 2.40 -12.77
C GLN A 41 -12.19 0.96 -12.60
N ASP A 42 -11.21 0.10 -12.31
CA ASP A 42 -11.45 -1.32 -12.17
C ASP A 42 -12.72 -1.47 -11.33
N PRO A 43 -13.77 -2.16 -11.82
CA PRO A 43 -15.07 -2.17 -11.16
C PRO A 43 -14.97 -2.58 -9.67
N ALA A 44 -13.96 -3.38 -9.32
CA ALA A 44 -13.62 -3.72 -7.95
C ALA A 44 -13.18 -2.49 -7.11
N VAL A 45 -12.42 -1.56 -7.69
CA VAL A 45 -11.96 -0.33 -7.04
C VAL A 45 -13.11 0.65 -6.83
N GLU A 46 -14.00 0.81 -7.81
CA GLU A 46 -15.22 1.63 -7.65
C GLU A 46 -16.11 1.03 -6.55
N ALA A 47 -16.31 -0.29 -6.54
CA ALA A 47 -17.03 -0.98 -5.47
C ALA A 47 -16.42 -0.72 -4.09
N ILE A 48 -15.10 -0.79 -3.96
CA ILE A 48 -14.39 -0.44 -2.71
C ILE A 48 -14.67 1.02 -2.34
N TRP A 49 -14.60 1.96 -3.28
CA TRP A 49 -14.82 3.38 -2.99
C TRP A 49 -16.26 3.65 -2.50
N ARG A 50 -17.26 3.00 -3.11
CA ARG A 50 -18.66 3.04 -2.65
C ARG A 50 -18.79 2.49 -1.23
N LEU A 51 -18.19 1.34 -0.96
CA LEU A 51 -18.16 0.77 0.39
C LEU A 51 -17.51 1.70 1.41
N GLN A 52 -16.42 2.38 1.05
CA GLN A 52 -15.75 3.35 1.94
C GLN A 52 -16.63 4.57 2.23
N LYS A 53 -17.43 5.03 1.26
CA LYS A 53 -18.33 6.17 1.42
C LYS A 53 -19.49 5.87 2.38
N HIS A 54 -20.06 4.67 2.30
CA HIS A 54 -21.21 4.27 3.13
C HIS A 54 -20.79 3.64 4.46
N PHE A 55 -19.68 2.91 4.48
CA PHE A 55 -19.19 2.15 5.64
C PHE A 55 -17.73 2.51 5.98
N PRO A 56 -17.45 3.76 6.41
CA PRO A 56 -16.08 4.20 6.71
C PRO A 56 -15.46 3.48 7.91
N LEU A 57 -16.28 2.90 8.80
CA LEU A 57 -15.81 2.16 9.97
C LEU A 57 -15.23 0.79 9.59
N ALA A 58 -15.90 0.06 8.69
CA ALA A 58 -15.43 -1.23 8.18
C ALA A 58 -14.39 -1.06 7.07
N PHE A 59 -14.56 -0.04 6.22
CA PHE A 59 -13.69 0.27 5.10
C PHE A 59 -13.03 1.65 5.30
N PRO A 60 -12.01 1.75 6.17
CA PRO A 60 -11.32 3.02 6.38
C PRO A 60 -10.47 3.44 5.17
N VAL A 61 -10.45 4.76 4.89
CA VAL A 61 -9.59 5.39 3.87
C VAL A 61 -8.23 5.75 4.48
N ASN A 62 -7.16 5.70 3.68
CA ASN A 62 -5.82 6.14 4.12
C ASN A 62 -5.88 7.60 4.62
N PRO A 63 -5.35 7.96 5.80
CA PRO A 63 -4.28 7.31 6.58
C PRO A 63 -4.71 6.28 7.63
N ALA A 64 -6.01 6.04 7.85
CA ALA A 64 -6.47 5.14 8.91
C ALA A 64 -6.02 3.68 8.64
N PRO A 65 -5.59 2.93 9.68
CA PRO A 65 -5.23 1.52 9.54
C PRO A 65 -6.46 0.72 9.10
N LYS A 66 -6.26 -0.26 8.22
CA LYS A 66 -7.34 -1.19 7.85
C LYS A 66 -7.75 -2.02 9.08
N VAL A 67 -8.96 -2.55 9.06
CA VAL A 67 -9.52 -3.35 10.16
C VAL A 67 -9.78 -4.78 9.69
N PRO A 68 -9.65 -5.79 10.59
CA PRO A 68 -10.11 -7.14 10.30
C PRO A 68 -11.61 -7.12 10.09
N LEU A 69 -12.08 -7.61 8.95
CA LEU A 69 -13.51 -7.64 8.66
C LEU A 69 -14.15 -8.90 9.27
N LYS A 70 -15.44 -8.79 9.60
CA LYS A 70 -16.29 -9.91 9.98
C LYS A 70 -16.27 -11.01 8.89
N GLU A 71 -16.32 -12.27 9.32
CA GLU A 71 -16.53 -13.39 8.41
C GLU A 71 -17.97 -13.35 7.89
N GLY A 72 -18.16 -13.37 6.56
CA GLY A 72 -19.47 -13.14 5.96
C GLY A 72 -19.83 -11.67 5.72
N ILE A 73 -18.87 -10.73 5.83
CA ILE A 73 -19.09 -9.30 5.50
C ILE A 73 -19.65 -9.09 4.08
N LEU A 74 -19.41 -10.04 3.16
CA LEU A 74 -20.01 -10.04 1.83
C LEU A 74 -21.54 -10.14 1.91
N GLN A 75 -22.08 -11.06 2.71
CA GLN A 75 -23.53 -11.26 2.86
C GLN A 75 -24.19 -10.05 3.50
N ASP A 76 -23.53 -9.46 4.51
CA ASP A 76 -23.98 -8.22 5.12
C ASP A 76 -23.99 -7.07 4.09
N ALA A 77 -22.96 -6.98 3.25
CA ALA A 77 -22.85 -5.93 2.23
C ALA A 77 -23.82 -6.16 1.06
N GLU A 78 -24.16 -7.42 0.75
CA GLU A 78 -25.17 -7.78 -0.25
C GLU A 78 -26.55 -7.22 0.11
N GLN A 79 -26.90 -7.15 1.40
CA GLN A 79 -28.15 -6.51 1.86
C GLN A 79 -28.19 -5.00 1.58
N HIS A 80 -27.02 -4.38 1.36
CA HIS A 80 -26.89 -2.95 1.11
C HIS A 80 -26.53 -2.63 -0.35
N LEU A 81 -26.69 -3.57 -1.29
CA LEU A 81 -26.39 -3.34 -2.71
C LEU A 81 -27.20 -2.19 -3.31
N GLU A 82 -28.47 -2.07 -2.95
CA GLU A 82 -29.35 -0.99 -3.43
C GLU A 82 -28.85 0.39 -2.98
N LEU A 83 -28.30 0.49 -1.77
CA LEU A 83 -27.70 1.73 -1.24
C LEU A 83 -26.38 2.06 -1.92
N LEU A 84 -25.58 1.04 -2.23
CA LEU A 84 -24.26 1.20 -2.85
C LEU A 84 -24.36 1.50 -4.35
N GLY A 85 -25.42 1.04 -5.01
CA GLY A 85 -25.65 1.20 -6.45
C GLY A 85 -24.66 0.41 -7.31
N ILE A 86 -24.22 -0.76 -6.84
CA ILE A 86 -23.28 -1.67 -7.52
C ILE A 86 -23.88 -3.06 -7.64
N THR A 87 -23.33 -3.91 -8.52
CA THR A 87 -23.78 -5.30 -8.64
C THR A 87 -23.14 -6.20 -7.58
N SER A 88 -23.78 -7.33 -7.25
CA SER A 88 -23.23 -8.33 -6.31
C SER A 88 -21.87 -8.87 -6.77
N GLU A 89 -21.67 -9.02 -8.07
CA GLU A 89 -20.40 -9.47 -8.65
C GLU A 89 -19.30 -8.43 -8.44
N GLN A 90 -19.59 -7.15 -8.69
CA GLN A 90 -18.65 -6.04 -8.43
C GLN A 90 -18.32 -5.94 -6.94
N LEU A 91 -19.32 -6.10 -6.07
CA LEU A 91 -19.13 -6.13 -4.62
C LEU A 91 -18.18 -7.26 -4.21
N LYS A 92 -18.42 -8.48 -4.73
CA LYS A 92 -17.59 -9.65 -4.45
C LYS A 92 -16.15 -9.45 -4.91
N GLN A 93 -15.95 -8.89 -6.11
CA GLN A 93 -14.63 -8.56 -6.63
C GLN A 93 -13.95 -7.49 -5.75
N GLY A 94 -14.66 -6.42 -5.40
CA GLY A 94 -14.16 -5.35 -4.53
C GLY A 94 -13.72 -5.86 -3.16
N ILE A 95 -14.55 -6.67 -2.50
CA ILE A 95 -14.22 -7.28 -1.21
C ILE A 95 -13.04 -8.26 -1.33
N ALA A 96 -13.00 -9.09 -2.38
CA ALA A 96 -11.88 -9.99 -2.61
C ALA A 96 -10.56 -9.22 -2.78
N THR A 97 -10.55 -8.18 -3.62
CA THR A 97 -9.38 -7.30 -3.79
C THR A 97 -9.00 -6.59 -2.50
N TRP A 98 -9.97 -6.18 -1.69
CA TRP A 98 -9.75 -5.55 -0.39
C TRP A 98 -9.03 -6.48 0.60
N CYS A 99 -9.54 -7.70 0.77
CA CYS A 99 -9.02 -8.72 1.69
C CYS A 99 -7.67 -9.29 1.24
N GLN A 100 -7.40 -9.33 -0.06
CA GLN A 100 -6.11 -9.78 -0.59
C GLN A 100 -5.00 -8.73 -0.46
N GLY A 101 -5.35 -7.48 -0.16
CA GLY A 101 -4.41 -6.37 -0.10
C GLY A 101 -3.39 -6.47 1.04
N THR A 102 -2.15 -6.05 0.78
CA THR A 102 -1.04 -6.06 1.77
C THR A 102 -1.40 -5.35 3.08
N ARG A 103 -2.16 -4.25 2.99
CA ARG A 103 -2.61 -3.49 4.18
C ARG A 103 -3.60 -4.29 5.03
N TYR A 104 -4.44 -5.13 4.43
CA TYR A 104 -5.41 -5.94 5.17
C TYR A 104 -4.70 -7.03 5.98
N TRP A 105 -3.79 -7.75 5.33
CA TRP A 105 -2.97 -8.76 6.00
C TRP A 105 -2.12 -8.21 7.15
N ALA A 106 -1.70 -6.94 7.07
CA ALA A 106 -0.93 -6.30 8.14
C ALA A 106 -1.75 -6.01 9.41
N CYS A 107 -3.07 -5.89 9.28
CA CYS A 107 -3.97 -5.55 10.38
C CYS A 107 -4.62 -6.79 11.04
N MET A 108 -4.47 -7.97 10.44
CA MET A 108 -4.93 -9.25 10.99
C MET A 108 -3.97 -9.72 12.09
N THR A 109 -4.06 -9.11 13.27
CA THR A 109 -3.34 -9.50 14.48
C THR A 109 -4.19 -10.41 15.35
N GLU A 110 -3.54 -11.26 16.15
CA GLU A 110 -4.22 -12.13 17.10
C GLU A 110 -5.04 -11.31 18.11
N ASN A 111 -6.23 -11.80 18.47
CA ASN A 111 -7.18 -11.14 19.37
C ASN A 111 -7.69 -9.77 18.89
N ALA A 112 -7.43 -9.39 17.64
CA ALA A 112 -8.04 -8.19 17.08
C ALA A 112 -9.55 -8.39 16.91
N PRO A 113 -10.38 -7.41 17.33
CA PRO A 113 -11.81 -7.47 17.10
C PRO A 113 -12.09 -7.38 15.60
N ARG A 114 -12.95 -8.25 15.10
CA ARG A 114 -13.45 -8.19 13.73
C ARG A 114 -14.59 -7.21 13.69
N LEU A 115 -14.58 -6.27 12.75
CA LEU A 115 -15.62 -5.26 12.62
C LEU A 115 -16.65 -5.68 11.55
N ASP A 116 -17.92 -5.50 11.86
CA ASP A 116 -19.00 -5.52 10.87
C ASP A 116 -19.09 -4.19 10.09
N LEU A 117 -20.07 -4.09 9.19
CA LEU A 117 -20.29 -2.87 8.38
C LEU A 117 -20.60 -1.63 9.22
N GLY A 118 -21.22 -1.82 10.38
CA GLY A 118 -21.55 -0.76 11.34
C GLY A 118 -20.41 -0.42 12.30
N GLY A 119 -19.26 -1.10 12.20
CA GLY A 119 -18.13 -0.93 13.11
C GLY A 119 -18.29 -1.63 14.46
N GLN A 120 -19.25 -2.53 14.60
CA GLN A 120 -19.41 -3.35 15.81
C GLN A 120 -18.45 -4.53 15.78
N ALA A 121 -17.90 -4.87 16.95
CA ALA A 121 -17.01 -6.01 17.10
C ALA A 121 -17.80 -7.33 17.05
N VAL A 122 -17.65 -8.08 15.97
CA VAL A 122 -18.30 -9.38 15.73
C VAL A 122 -17.22 -10.47 15.65
N GLY A 123 -16.76 -10.88 16.83
CA GLY A 123 -15.76 -11.91 17.01
C GLY A 123 -14.32 -11.40 16.99
N VAL A 124 -13.38 -12.34 17.08
CA VAL A 124 -11.94 -12.05 17.18
C VAL A 124 -11.14 -12.84 16.16
N VAL A 125 -10.01 -12.29 15.73
CA VAL A 125 -9.05 -13.01 14.88
C VAL A 125 -8.32 -14.05 15.71
N THR A 126 -8.38 -15.31 15.27
CA THR A 126 -7.68 -16.42 15.94
C THR A 126 -6.17 -16.40 15.67
N ALA A 127 -5.39 -17.01 16.56
CA ALA A 127 -3.93 -17.10 16.42
C ALA A 127 -3.51 -17.71 15.07
N SER A 128 -4.17 -18.77 14.63
CA SER A 128 -3.93 -19.42 13.34
C SER A 128 -4.13 -18.48 12.15
N GLN A 129 -5.19 -17.66 12.19
CA GLN A 129 -5.48 -16.68 11.14
C GLN A 129 -4.44 -15.56 11.13
N ALA A 130 -4.02 -15.07 12.30
CA ALA A 130 -2.98 -14.05 12.43
C ALA A 130 -1.63 -14.54 11.91
N LEU A 131 -1.24 -15.79 12.21
CA LEU A 131 -0.02 -16.41 11.69
C LEU A 131 -0.06 -16.53 10.16
N HIS A 132 -1.17 -17.02 9.61
CA HIS A 132 -1.34 -17.11 8.16
C HIS A 132 -1.25 -15.72 7.50
N ALA A 133 -1.90 -14.73 8.09
CA ALA A 133 -1.83 -13.35 7.61
C ALA A 133 -0.41 -12.77 7.60
N LYS A 134 0.35 -13.02 8.66
CA LYS A 134 1.76 -12.62 8.78
C LYS A 134 2.62 -13.23 7.67
N LEU A 135 2.40 -14.52 7.37
CA LEU A 135 3.10 -15.21 6.28
C LEU A 135 2.75 -14.60 4.91
N GLN A 136 1.47 -14.34 4.64
CA GLN A 136 1.02 -13.72 3.39
C GLN A 136 1.57 -12.31 3.22
N ALA A 137 1.52 -11.49 4.28
CA ALA A 137 2.10 -10.14 4.29
C ALA A 137 3.61 -10.18 3.98
N LYS A 138 4.36 -11.14 4.56
CA LYS A 138 5.79 -11.32 4.29
C LYS A 138 6.05 -11.69 2.82
N ARG A 139 5.26 -12.62 2.25
CA ARG A 139 5.37 -13.01 0.83
C ARG A 139 5.09 -11.84 -0.11
N GLN A 140 4.02 -11.08 0.13
CA GLN A 140 3.65 -9.89 -0.64
C GLN A 140 4.77 -8.83 -0.62
N ARG A 141 5.31 -8.53 0.57
CA ARG A 141 6.44 -7.58 0.73
C ARG A 141 7.70 -8.03 -0.01
N GLY A 142 8.03 -9.32 0.05
CA GLY A 142 9.16 -9.90 -0.68
C GLY A 142 9.01 -9.78 -2.21
N GLN A 143 7.81 -10.06 -2.73
CA GLN A 143 7.51 -9.90 -4.15
C GLN A 143 7.57 -8.43 -4.60
N ALA A 144 7.02 -7.51 -3.81
CA ALA A 144 7.09 -6.08 -4.09
C ALA A 144 8.54 -5.58 -4.16
N ARG A 145 9.39 -5.98 -3.20
CA ARG A 145 10.81 -5.63 -3.19
C ARG A 145 11.57 -6.20 -4.39
N ARG A 146 11.27 -7.43 -4.81
CA ARG A 146 11.89 -8.07 -5.99
C ARG A 146 11.46 -7.42 -7.31
N LYS A 147 10.21 -6.95 -7.41
CA LYS A 147 9.73 -6.17 -8.57
C LYS A 147 10.39 -4.79 -8.63
N GLN A 148 10.58 -4.12 -7.49
CA GLN A 148 11.25 -2.81 -7.42
C GLN A 148 12.77 -2.88 -7.65
N ALA A 149 13.40 -4.03 -7.41
CA ALA A 149 14.82 -4.24 -7.70
C ALA A 149 15.12 -4.59 -9.18
N LYS A 150 14.09 -4.85 -10.00
CA LYS A 150 14.21 -5.22 -11.43
C LYS A 150 13.97 -4.13 -12.50
N PRO A 151 13.94 -2.80 -12.25
CA PRO A 151 13.81 -1.82 -13.33
C PRO A 151 15.18 -1.23 -13.69
N LYS A 152 16.01 -1.94 -14.46
CA LYS A 152 17.11 -1.27 -15.23
C LYS A 152 17.72 -2.04 -16.40
N GLU A 153 17.40 -3.32 -16.63
CA GLU A 153 18.12 -4.10 -17.67
C GLU A 153 17.35 -4.30 -18.98
N ARG A 154 16.05 -3.95 -19.06
CA ARG A 154 15.23 -4.21 -20.26
C ARG A 154 15.17 -3.06 -21.27
N MET A 155 15.90 -1.96 -21.06
CA MET A 155 15.91 -0.80 -21.97
C MET A 155 17.17 -0.66 -22.82
N GLN A 156 18.21 -1.49 -22.61
CA GLN A 156 19.44 -1.43 -23.41
C GLN A 156 19.50 -2.45 -24.57
N SER A 157 18.63 -3.46 -24.60
CA SER A 157 18.66 -4.50 -25.64
C SER A 157 17.78 -4.24 -26.87
N LYS A 158 17.14 -3.07 -26.99
CA LYS A 158 16.30 -2.72 -28.16
C LYS A 158 16.83 -1.54 -28.99
N ALA A 159 18.05 -1.08 -28.72
CA ALA A 159 18.68 0.02 -29.47
C ALA A 159 19.86 -0.42 -30.35
N ALA A 160 20.19 -1.72 -30.40
CA ALA A 160 21.32 -2.24 -31.17
C ALA A 160 20.92 -2.91 -32.51
N ASP A 161 19.63 -2.98 -32.84
CA ASP A 161 19.11 -3.61 -34.06
C ASP A 161 18.29 -2.58 -34.87
N THR A 162 18.91 -1.47 -35.27
CA THR A 162 18.31 -0.52 -36.23
C THR A 162 19.34 0.35 -36.98
N ALA A 163 20.62 0.01 -36.93
CA ALA A 163 21.66 0.74 -37.66
C ALA A 163 22.57 -0.27 -38.37
N GLY A 164 22.17 -0.65 -39.58
CA GLY A 164 22.89 -1.61 -40.41
C GLY A 164 22.17 -1.82 -41.74
N GLU A 165 21.91 -0.74 -42.47
CA GLU A 165 21.73 -0.73 -43.92
C GLU A 165 22.50 0.47 -44.50
#